data_AF-A0A9W4K8E6-F1
#
_entry.id   AF-A0A9W4K8E6-F1
#
_cell.length_a   1.000
_cell.length_b   1.000
_cell.length_c   1.000
_cell.angle_alpha   90.00
_cell.angle_beta   90.00
_cell.angle_gamma   90.00
#
_symmetry.space_group_name_H-M   'P 1'
#
loop_
_entity.id
_entity.type
_entity.pdbx_description
1 polymer ?
#
loop_
_entity_poly.entity_id
_entity_poly.type
_entity_poly.pdbx_seq_one_letter_code
_entity_poly.pdbx_strand_id
1 'polypeptide(L)'
;MNWSGPISGSVSDSELSALQAQWRSQRALSGPRLLSCSDDRTVRVWRRQPKESQQTAALSSATTGIPSIIRPTGTDEVWEEDAVLPHAHELPVYAVAWSKRTGLVASTGADGRIALYEERFVTREQEQEQQADSDDMDTTSGDVLRTEWVLVGVQDGAHGIYEINHVAWAKRADRGSGGEEVLVSTADDGSVKVWTVAR
;
A
#
# COMPACT_ATOMS: atom_id res chain seq x y z
N MET A 1 -40.21 -16.61 25.76
CA MET A 1 -38.87 -17.12 25.43
C MET A 1 -38.16 -16.00 24.70
N ASN A 2 -37.31 -15.24 25.40
CA ASN A 2 -36.58 -14.12 24.81
C ASN A 2 -35.21 -14.64 24.40
N TRP A 3 -35.01 -14.84 23.11
CA TRP A 3 -33.71 -15.12 22.53
C TRP A 3 -33.06 -13.76 22.25
N SER A 4 -32.13 -13.35 23.10
CA SER A 4 -31.25 -12.21 22.83
C SER A 4 -30.16 -12.69 21.89
N GLY A 5 -30.26 -12.30 20.61
CA GLY A 5 -29.21 -12.51 19.62
C GLY A 5 -27.87 -11.86 20.06
N PRO A 6 -26.76 -12.20 19.38
CA PRO A 6 -25.45 -11.70 19.76
C PRO A 6 -25.42 -10.17 19.67
N ILE A 7 -24.95 -9.53 20.75
CA ILE A 7 -24.73 -8.09 20.82
C ILE A 7 -23.58 -7.79 19.84
N SER A 8 -23.90 -7.29 18.65
CA SER A 8 -22.92 -6.68 17.76
C SER A 8 -22.49 -5.34 18.38
N GLY A 9 -21.53 -5.38 19.30
CA GLY A 9 -20.94 -4.18 19.84
C GLY A 9 -20.20 -3.43 18.74
N SER A 10 -20.70 -2.27 18.34
CA SER A 10 -19.97 -1.31 17.52
C SER A 10 -18.71 -0.89 18.28
N VAL A 11 -17.53 -1.07 17.69
CA VAL A 11 -16.26 -0.59 18.28
C VAL A 11 -16.35 0.93 18.39
N SER A 12 -16.01 1.48 19.56
CA SER A 12 -16.03 2.94 19.74
C SER A 12 -14.92 3.62 18.92
N ASP A 13 -15.12 4.89 18.54
CA ASP A 13 -14.10 5.67 17.80
C ASP A 13 -12.75 5.71 18.52
N SER A 14 -12.76 5.73 19.85
CA SER A 14 -11.54 5.69 20.68
C SER A 14 -10.80 4.35 20.57
N GLU A 15 -11.54 3.24 20.55
CA GLU A 15 -10.94 1.91 20.41
C GLU A 15 -10.41 1.72 18.97
N LEU A 16 -11.15 2.16 17.95
CA LEU A 16 -10.67 2.17 16.56
C LEU A 16 -9.37 2.98 16.42
N SER A 17 -9.31 4.15 17.03
CA SER A 17 -8.10 4.99 17.01
C SER A 17 -6.90 4.29 17.65
N ALA A 18 -7.11 3.65 18.81
CA ALA A 18 -6.06 2.91 19.51
C ALA A 18 -5.55 1.72 18.69
N LEU A 19 -6.47 0.95 18.10
CA LEU A 19 -6.12 -0.17 17.22
C LEU A 19 -5.36 0.31 15.98
N GLN A 20 -5.76 1.42 15.35
CA GLN A 20 -5.04 1.99 14.21
C GLN A 20 -3.63 2.46 14.60
N ALA A 21 -3.46 3.04 15.79
CA ALA A 21 -2.15 3.46 16.29
C ALA A 21 -1.23 2.25 16.56
N GLN A 22 -1.77 1.19 17.14
CA GLN A 22 -1.07 -0.07 17.35
C GLN A 22 -0.65 -0.69 16.00
N TRP A 23 -1.57 -0.75 15.04
CA TRP A 23 -1.30 -1.23 13.68
C TRP A 23 -0.16 -0.45 13.02
N ARG A 24 -0.20 0.88 13.06
CA ARG A 24 0.86 1.75 12.50
C ARG A 24 2.21 1.49 13.18
N SER A 25 2.21 1.32 14.50
CA SER A 25 3.44 1.07 15.27
C SER A 25 4.07 -0.28 14.89
N GLN A 26 3.25 -1.33 14.73
CA GLN A 26 3.72 -2.62 14.26
C GLN A 26 4.27 -2.55 12.83
N ARG A 27 3.55 -1.86 11.93
CA ARG A 27 3.98 -1.66 10.54
C ARG A 27 5.28 -0.85 10.43
N ALA A 28 5.51 0.09 11.35
CA ALA A 28 6.75 0.87 11.38
C ALA A 28 8.00 0.00 11.65
N LEU A 29 7.87 -1.16 12.30
CA LEU A 29 8.98 -2.10 12.52
C LEU A 29 9.54 -2.67 11.21
N SER A 30 8.70 -2.81 10.19
CA SER A 30 9.12 -3.21 8.84
C SER A 30 9.94 -2.14 8.13
N GLY A 31 9.80 -0.85 8.49
CA GLY A 31 10.40 0.27 7.78
C GLY A 31 9.63 0.65 6.50
N PRO A 32 10.28 1.31 5.52
CA PRO A 32 9.64 1.73 4.28
C PRO A 32 9.09 0.55 3.48
N ARG A 33 7.96 0.77 2.80
CA ARG A 33 7.44 -0.15 1.78
C ARG A 33 7.92 0.25 0.40
N LEU A 34 7.92 -0.70 -0.53
CA LEU A 34 8.22 -0.48 -1.94
C LEU A 34 6.96 -0.65 -2.78
N LEU A 35 6.89 0.07 -3.88
CA LEU A 35 5.92 -0.14 -4.94
C LEU A 35 6.65 -0.58 -6.21
N SER A 36 6.05 -1.53 -6.92
CA SER A 36 6.49 -1.91 -8.26
C SER A 36 5.30 -1.89 -9.21
N CYS A 37 5.58 -1.61 -10.48
CA CYS A 37 4.67 -1.81 -11.59
C CYS A 37 5.34 -2.65 -12.68
N SER A 38 4.55 -3.23 -13.58
CA SER A 38 5.06 -4.20 -14.54
C SER A 38 4.21 -4.27 -15.82
N ASP A 39 4.78 -4.92 -16.82
CA ASP A 39 4.13 -5.32 -18.08
C ASP A 39 2.95 -6.28 -17.86
N ASP A 40 2.95 -7.02 -16.74
CA ASP A 40 1.85 -7.91 -16.34
C ASP A 40 0.55 -7.17 -15.94
N ARG A 41 0.58 -5.82 -16.00
CA ARG A 41 -0.54 -4.92 -15.70
C ARG A 41 -0.89 -4.82 -14.23
N THR A 42 0.04 -5.20 -13.35
CA THR A 42 -0.14 -5.12 -11.90
C THR A 42 0.70 -4.02 -11.28
N VAL A 43 0.17 -3.48 -10.18
CA VAL A 43 0.92 -2.65 -9.24
C VAL A 43 0.92 -3.39 -7.90
N ARG A 44 2.11 -3.58 -7.32
CA ARG A 44 2.31 -4.39 -6.11
C ARG A 44 3.02 -3.59 -5.04
N VAL A 45 2.60 -3.80 -3.80
CA VAL A 45 3.22 -3.24 -2.59
C VAL A 45 4.04 -4.34 -1.94
N TRP A 46 5.27 -4.02 -1.58
CA TRP A 46 6.19 -4.93 -0.91
C TRP A 46 6.52 -4.41 0.47
N ARG A 47 6.54 -5.31 1.43
CA ARG A 47 6.90 -5.01 2.82
C ARG A 47 8.06 -5.90 3.25
N ARG A 48 9.04 -5.27 3.90
CA ARG A 48 10.13 -5.99 4.54
C ARG A 48 9.65 -6.67 5.82
N GLN A 49 10.04 -7.92 6.06
CA GLN A 49 9.81 -8.55 7.35
C GLN A 49 10.60 -7.81 8.45
N PRO A 50 9.98 -7.49 9.60
CA PRO A 50 10.70 -6.90 10.72
C PRO A 50 11.87 -7.81 11.14
N LYS A 51 13.05 -7.24 11.37
CA LYS A 51 14.17 -8.03 11.92
C LYS A 51 13.81 -8.44 13.34
N GLU A 52 13.75 -9.74 13.61
CA GLU A 52 13.65 -10.24 14.98
C GLU A 52 14.89 -9.75 15.76
N SER A 53 14.66 -9.20 16.94
CA SER A 53 15.69 -8.58 17.78
C SER A 53 16.94 -9.47 17.85
N GLN A 54 18.12 -8.85 17.74
CA GLN A 54 19.47 -9.47 17.68
C GLN A 54 19.84 -10.49 18.79
N GLN A 55 18.93 -10.88 19.69
CA GLN A 55 19.15 -11.89 20.72
C GLN A 55 19.41 -13.29 20.14
N THR A 56 18.75 -13.69 19.05
CA THR A 56 18.95 -15.01 18.41
C THR A 56 20.32 -15.15 17.73
N ALA A 57 20.88 -14.04 17.22
CA ALA A 57 22.24 -13.99 16.67
C ALA A 57 23.34 -14.13 17.74
N ALA A 58 23.07 -13.70 18.97
CA ALA A 58 24.00 -13.86 20.10
C ALA A 58 24.03 -15.30 20.62
N LEU A 59 22.87 -15.98 20.69
CA LEU A 59 22.75 -17.37 21.13
C LEU A 59 23.40 -18.38 20.17
N SER A 60 23.36 -18.11 18.87
CA SER A 60 23.97 -18.97 17.83
C SER A 60 25.50 -18.81 17.72
N SER A 61 26.07 -17.76 18.32
CA SER A 61 27.53 -17.58 18.42
C SER A 61 28.18 -18.44 19.51
N ALA A 62 27.42 -18.85 20.53
CA ALA A 62 27.91 -19.70 21.61
C ALA A 62 27.99 -21.19 21.23
N THR A 63 27.19 -21.62 20.24
CA THR A 63 27.05 -23.05 19.89
C THR A 63 27.94 -23.51 18.74
N THR A 64 28.36 -22.61 17.84
CA THR A 64 29.08 -22.99 16.62
C THR A 64 30.57 -22.63 16.62
N GLY A 65 31.02 -21.76 17.52
CA GLY A 65 32.43 -21.34 17.61
C GLY A 65 32.95 -20.58 16.39
N ILE A 66 32.09 -20.24 15.41
CA ILE A 66 32.48 -19.54 14.19
C ILE A 66 32.61 -18.03 14.48
N PRO A 67 33.77 -17.40 14.20
CA PRO A 67 33.97 -15.96 14.35
C PRO A 67 33.01 -15.12 13.49
N SER A 68 32.60 -13.95 13.97
CA SER A 68 31.66 -13.03 13.33
C SER A 68 32.07 -12.53 11.93
N ILE A 69 33.35 -12.63 11.56
CA ILE A 69 33.91 -12.21 10.27
C ILE A 69 33.54 -13.15 9.10
N ILE A 70 33.27 -14.43 9.38
CA ILE A 70 33.00 -15.46 8.35
C ILE A 70 31.50 -15.60 8.08
N ARG A 71 30.65 -14.98 8.91
CA ARG A 71 29.21 -14.94 8.66
C ARG A 71 28.92 -13.79 7.69
N PRO A 72 28.13 -14.01 6.62
CA PRO A 72 27.51 -12.91 5.89
C PRO A 72 26.80 -12.04 6.91
N THR A 73 27.32 -10.86 7.15
CA THR A 73 26.73 -9.88 8.07
C THR A 73 25.31 -9.62 7.60
N GLY A 74 24.32 -9.77 8.49
CA GLY A 74 22.88 -9.81 8.18
C GLY A 74 22.30 -8.57 7.49
N THR A 75 22.65 -8.40 6.22
CA THR A 75 22.09 -7.45 5.26
C THR A 75 20.96 -8.06 4.44
N ASP A 76 20.77 -9.37 4.50
CA ASP A 76 19.68 -10.03 3.78
C ASP A 76 18.35 -9.57 4.38
N GLU A 77 17.57 -8.90 3.54
CA GLU A 77 16.22 -8.46 3.85
C GLU A 77 15.24 -9.40 3.17
N VAL A 78 14.32 -9.96 3.95
CA VAL A 78 13.21 -10.71 3.40
C VAL A 78 12.09 -9.73 3.12
N TRP A 79 11.66 -9.68 1.86
CA TRP A 79 10.53 -8.88 1.40
C TRP A 79 9.40 -9.82 1.01
N GLU A 80 8.19 -9.48 1.45
CA GLU A 80 6.97 -10.19 1.10
C GLU A 80 6.03 -9.25 0.35
N GLU A 81 5.23 -9.84 -0.53
CA GLU A 81 4.15 -9.13 -1.21
C GLU A 81 3.07 -8.79 -0.18
N ASP A 82 2.89 -7.49 0.07
CA ASP A 82 1.94 -6.97 1.07
C ASP A 82 0.55 -6.80 0.45
N ALA A 83 0.48 -6.40 -0.82
CA ALA A 83 -0.76 -6.26 -1.56
C ALA A 83 -0.52 -6.22 -3.08
N VAL A 84 -1.53 -6.68 -3.83
CA VAL A 84 -1.72 -6.35 -5.25
C VAL A 84 -2.83 -5.31 -5.31
N LEU A 85 -2.56 -4.15 -5.92
CA LEU A 85 -3.55 -3.08 -6.06
C LEU A 85 -4.67 -3.52 -7.02
N PRO A 86 -5.89 -2.98 -6.87
CA PRO A 86 -7.00 -3.26 -7.78
C PRO A 86 -6.62 -3.06 -9.25
N HIS A 87 -7.06 -3.97 -10.11
CA HIS A 87 -6.78 -3.90 -11.54
C HIS A 87 -7.40 -2.63 -12.14
N ALA A 88 -6.57 -1.80 -12.79
CA ALA A 88 -7.02 -0.59 -13.47
C ALA A 88 -6.45 -0.42 -14.89
N HIS A 89 -5.45 -1.22 -15.25
CA HIS A 89 -4.70 -1.08 -16.49
C HIS A 89 -4.92 -2.24 -17.45
N GLU A 90 -5.32 -1.94 -18.68
CA GLU A 90 -5.54 -2.99 -19.71
C GLU A 90 -4.25 -3.39 -20.43
N LEU A 91 -3.24 -2.52 -20.35
CA LEU A 91 -1.93 -2.61 -21.00
C LEU A 91 -0.79 -2.34 -19.99
N PRO A 92 0.48 -2.53 -20.37
CA PRO A 92 1.64 -2.42 -19.46
C PRO A 92 1.67 -1.12 -18.63
N VAL A 93 2.07 -1.25 -17.36
CA VAL A 93 2.23 -0.11 -16.45
C VAL A 93 3.69 0.33 -16.44
N TYR A 94 3.93 1.59 -16.82
CA TYR A 94 5.28 2.13 -17.00
C TYR A 94 5.82 2.86 -15.77
N ALA A 95 4.94 3.51 -15.00
CA ALA A 95 5.35 4.27 -13.85
C ALA A 95 4.33 4.24 -12.72
N VAL A 96 4.85 4.36 -11.50
CA VAL A 96 4.07 4.54 -10.26
C VAL A 96 4.69 5.63 -9.41
N ALA A 97 3.85 6.37 -8.68
CA ALA A 97 4.30 7.40 -7.75
C ALA A 97 3.50 7.36 -6.44
N TRP A 98 4.20 7.35 -5.31
CA TRP A 98 3.60 7.37 -3.97
C TRP A 98 3.77 8.74 -3.32
N SER A 99 2.67 9.40 -2.98
CA SER A 99 2.71 10.64 -2.20
C SER A 99 3.10 10.34 -0.77
N LYS A 100 4.20 10.95 -0.32
CA LYS A 100 4.64 10.89 1.10
C LYS A 100 3.75 11.72 2.03
N ARG A 101 2.93 12.62 1.48
CA ARG A 101 2.07 13.52 2.26
C ARG A 101 0.67 12.96 2.42
N THR A 102 0.05 12.47 1.34
CA THR A 102 -1.35 11.98 1.37
C THR A 102 -1.45 10.47 1.47
N GLY A 103 -0.37 9.74 1.14
CA GLY A 103 -0.39 8.29 1.02
C GLY A 103 -1.00 7.78 -0.29
N LEU A 104 -1.49 8.67 -1.17
CA LEU A 104 -2.05 8.28 -2.46
C LEU A 104 -0.98 7.70 -3.37
N VAL A 105 -1.38 6.68 -4.14
CA VAL A 105 -0.56 6.07 -5.19
C VAL A 105 -1.16 6.42 -6.53
N ALA A 106 -0.32 6.80 -7.48
CA ALA A 106 -0.68 6.98 -8.88
C ALA A 106 0.03 5.94 -9.73
N SER A 107 -0.62 5.43 -10.77
CA SER A 107 0.00 4.60 -11.80
C SER A 107 -0.39 5.06 -13.21
N THR A 108 0.52 4.85 -14.16
CA THR A 108 0.33 5.20 -15.57
C THR A 108 0.96 4.18 -16.49
N GLY A 109 0.43 4.04 -17.71
CA GLY A 109 0.90 3.03 -18.65
C GLY A 109 0.52 3.28 -20.11
N ALA A 110 0.68 2.21 -20.89
CA ALA A 110 0.43 2.18 -22.34
C ALA A 110 -1.04 2.41 -22.74
N ASP A 111 -1.97 2.21 -21.80
CA ASP A 111 -3.40 2.43 -22.02
C ASP A 111 -3.81 3.91 -21.94
N GLY A 112 -2.86 4.83 -21.71
CA GLY A 112 -3.16 6.25 -21.60
C GLY A 112 -3.95 6.62 -20.35
N ARG A 113 -4.01 5.73 -19.34
CA ARG A 113 -4.73 5.95 -18.08
C ARG A 113 -3.83 6.49 -16.99
N ILE A 114 -4.40 7.36 -16.16
CA ILE A 114 -3.88 7.65 -14.82
C ILE A 114 -4.84 7.02 -13.81
N ALA A 115 -4.38 6.04 -13.03
CA ALA A 115 -5.15 5.45 -11.95
C ALA A 115 -4.63 5.95 -10.60
N LEU A 116 -5.56 6.22 -9.67
CA LEU A 116 -5.25 6.66 -8.31
C LEU A 116 -5.78 5.65 -7.29
N TYR A 117 -4.97 5.38 -6.27
CA TYR A 117 -5.27 4.41 -5.21
C TYR A 117 -5.06 5.00 -3.83
N GLU A 118 -5.81 4.47 -2.87
CA GLU A 118 -5.73 4.81 -1.46
C GLU A 118 -5.77 3.54 -0.62
N GLU A 119 -4.94 3.49 0.42
CA GLU A 119 -5.00 2.43 1.42
C GLU A 119 -5.97 2.85 2.54
N ARG A 120 -6.97 2.01 2.83
CA ARG A 120 -8.00 2.26 3.84
C ARG A 120 -8.05 1.11 4.84
N PHE A 121 -8.47 1.42 6.07
CA PHE A 121 -8.76 0.37 7.06
C PHE A 121 -10.08 -0.30 6.70
N VAL A 122 -10.10 -1.64 6.75
CA VAL A 122 -11.32 -2.41 6.54
C VAL A 122 -12.12 -2.41 7.85
N THR A 123 -13.41 -2.08 7.76
CA THR A 123 -14.34 -2.15 8.89
C THR A 123 -15.09 -3.48 8.89
N ARG A 124 -15.42 -4.03 10.08
CA ARG A 124 -16.09 -5.34 10.26
C ARG A 124 -17.32 -5.58 9.37
N GLU A 125 -18.04 -4.53 8.98
CA GLU A 125 -19.21 -4.62 8.10
C GLU A 125 -18.84 -5.13 6.68
N GLN A 126 -17.68 -4.75 6.15
CA GLN A 126 -17.17 -5.20 4.85
C GLN A 126 -16.57 -6.62 4.91
N GLU A 127 -16.14 -7.06 6.09
CA GLU A 127 -15.55 -8.39 6.29
C GLU A 127 -16.62 -9.50 6.16
N GLN A 128 -17.85 -9.24 6.60
CA GLN A 128 -18.96 -10.19 6.55
C GLN A 128 -19.47 -10.43 5.12
N GLU A 129 -19.42 -9.42 4.25
CA GLU A 129 -19.81 -9.58 2.83
C GLU A 129 -18.75 -10.34 2.03
N GLN A 130 -17.46 -10.16 2.33
CA GLN A 130 -16.36 -10.84 1.65
C GLN A 130 -16.14 -12.29 2.13
N GLN A 131 -16.40 -12.60 3.41
CA GLN A 131 -16.30 -13.97 3.93
C GLN A 131 -17.39 -14.92 3.42
N ALA A 132 -18.49 -14.39 2.86
CA ALA A 132 -19.53 -15.22 2.25
C ALA A 132 -19.12 -15.87 0.92
N ASP A 133 -18.00 -15.43 0.31
CA ASP A 133 -17.57 -15.81 -1.05
C ASP A 133 -16.22 -16.57 -1.07
N SER A 134 -15.64 -16.90 0.09
CA SER A 134 -14.36 -17.62 0.19
C SER A 134 -14.46 -18.84 1.13
N ASP A 135 -14.22 -20.05 0.59
CA ASP A 135 -14.22 -21.33 1.32
C ASP A 135 -12.99 -21.56 2.23
N ASP A 136 -12.10 -20.57 2.37
CA ASP A 136 -10.86 -20.72 3.14
C ASP A 136 -11.02 -20.18 4.57
N MET A 137 -11.21 -21.11 5.50
CA MET A 137 -11.50 -20.85 6.91
C MET A 137 -10.21 -20.62 7.70
N ASP A 138 -9.62 -19.43 7.59
CA ASP A 138 -8.59 -18.98 8.55
C ASP A 138 -9.26 -18.48 9.85
N THR A 139 -9.39 -19.37 10.82
CA THR A 139 -10.02 -19.10 12.12
C THR A 139 -9.15 -18.32 13.12
N THR A 140 -8.10 -17.62 12.69
CA THR A 140 -7.25 -16.82 13.60
C THR A 140 -7.50 -15.31 13.58
N SER A 141 -8.39 -14.79 12.75
CA SER A 141 -8.48 -13.35 12.41
C SER A 141 -9.53 -12.55 13.20
N GLY A 142 -9.72 -12.82 14.50
CA GLY A 142 -10.81 -12.20 15.27
C GLY A 142 -10.62 -10.74 15.69
N ASP A 143 -9.40 -10.20 15.66
CA ASP A 143 -9.12 -8.90 16.33
C ASP A 143 -7.99 -8.07 15.70
N VAL A 144 -7.53 -8.41 14.49
CA VAL A 144 -6.41 -7.70 13.84
C VAL A 144 -6.98 -6.74 12.80
N LEU A 145 -6.82 -5.42 13.03
CA LEU A 145 -7.12 -4.43 11.99
C LEU A 145 -6.32 -4.72 10.72
N ARG A 146 -7.00 -4.70 9.58
CA ARG A 146 -6.40 -4.86 8.26
C ARG A 146 -6.63 -3.62 7.40
N THR A 147 -5.80 -3.46 6.38
CA THR A 147 -5.96 -2.44 5.35
C THR A 147 -6.22 -3.09 4.00
N GLU A 148 -6.94 -2.39 3.15
CA GLU A 148 -7.12 -2.73 1.75
C GLU A 148 -6.77 -1.54 0.86
N TRP A 149 -6.32 -1.83 -0.35
CA TRP A 149 -6.12 -0.82 -1.37
C TRP A 149 -7.37 -0.70 -2.23
N VAL A 150 -7.87 0.53 -2.36
CA VAL A 150 -9.03 0.82 -3.20
C VAL A 150 -8.63 1.73 -4.35
N LEU A 151 -9.27 1.52 -5.50
CA LEU A 151 -9.19 2.42 -6.63
C LEU A 151 -10.08 3.64 -6.35
N VAL A 152 -9.48 4.82 -6.23
CA VAL A 152 -10.22 6.06 -5.90
C VAL A 152 -10.63 6.84 -7.15
N GLY A 153 -9.96 6.61 -8.28
CA GLY A 153 -10.31 7.25 -9.54
C GLY A 153 -9.43 6.80 -10.69
N VAL A 154 -9.96 6.91 -11.91
CA VAL A 154 -9.24 6.66 -13.16
C VAL A 154 -9.55 7.81 -14.11
N GLN A 155 -8.49 8.34 -14.72
CA GLN A 155 -8.61 9.29 -15.82
C GLN A 155 -8.16 8.59 -17.11
N ASP A 156 -9.14 8.18 -17.92
CA ASP A 156 -8.90 7.69 -19.27
C ASP A 156 -8.45 8.81 -20.21
N GLY A 157 -7.63 8.45 -21.20
CA GLY A 157 -7.18 9.36 -22.25
C GLY A 157 -6.53 10.64 -21.69
N ALA A 158 -5.78 10.52 -20.58
CA ALA A 158 -5.19 11.68 -19.92
C ALA A 158 -4.24 12.45 -20.86
N HIS A 159 -3.63 11.72 -21.80
CA HIS A 159 -2.85 12.24 -22.92
C HIS A 159 -3.46 11.84 -24.29
N GLY A 160 -4.78 11.78 -24.39
CA GLY A 160 -5.47 11.41 -25.63
C GLY A 160 -5.26 9.93 -25.98
N ILE A 161 -4.72 9.66 -27.18
CA ILE A 161 -4.43 8.31 -27.67
C ILE A 161 -3.00 7.86 -27.36
N TYR A 162 -2.22 8.68 -26.66
CA TYR A 162 -0.80 8.47 -26.42
C TYR A 162 -0.54 7.80 -25.07
N GLU A 163 0.53 7.02 -25.03
CA GLU A 163 1.00 6.31 -23.84
C GLU A 163 1.58 7.30 -22.82
N ILE A 164 1.43 6.99 -21.53
CA ILE A 164 1.95 7.83 -20.45
C ILE A 164 3.20 7.18 -19.86
N ASN A 165 4.34 7.80 -20.14
CA ASN A 165 5.66 7.28 -19.81
C ASN A 165 6.04 7.44 -18.34
N HIS A 166 5.58 8.50 -17.68
CA HIS A 166 6.00 8.78 -16.32
C HIS A 166 4.97 9.59 -15.54
N VAL A 167 4.98 9.42 -14.22
CA VAL A 167 4.15 10.15 -13.27
C VAL A 167 4.94 10.48 -12.00
N ALA A 168 4.70 11.66 -11.42
CA ALA A 168 5.34 12.08 -10.17
C ALA A 168 4.44 13.00 -9.35
N TRP A 169 4.50 12.86 -8.02
CA TRP A 169 3.93 13.83 -7.09
C TRP A 169 4.90 14.99 -6.89
N ALA A 170 4.39 16.21 -6.92
CA ALA A 170 5.17 17.42 -6.70
C ALA A 170 4.42 18.39 -5.78
N LYS A 171 5.18 19.17 -4.99
CA LYS A 171 4.61 20.28 -4.24
C LYS A 171 4.12 21.36 -5.20
N ARG A 172 2.92 21.87 -4.95
CA ARG A 172 2.31 22.94 -5.72
C ARG A 172 2.96 24.27 -5.34
N ALA A 173 3.57 24.95 -6.32
CA ALA A 173 4.46 26.09 -6.08
C ALA A 173 3.81 27.48 -6.27
N ASP A 174 2.54 27.57 -6.64
CA ASP A 174 1.84 28.85 -6.81
C ASP A 174 1.49 29.52 -5.47
N ARG A 175 1.30 30.84 -5.51
CA ARG A 175 1.01 31.64 -4.31
C ARG A 175 -0.34 31.24 -3.73
N GLY A 176 -0.34 30.89 -2.44
CA GLY A 176 -1.56 30.51 -1.72
C GLY A 176 -1.88 29.02 -1.75
N SER A 177 -1.03 28.18 -2.36
CA SER A 177 -1.24 26.72 -2.48
C SER A 177 -1.24 25.95 -1.16
N GLY A 178 -0.88 26.58 -0.04
CA GLY A 178 -0.91 25.93 1.28
C GLY A 178 -0.05 24.67 1.43
N GLY A 179 0.90 24.42 0.52
CA GLY A 179 1.67 23.18 0.51
C GLY A 179 0.91 21.96 -0.04
N GLU A 180 -0.13 22.20 -0.84
CA GLU A 180 -0.79 21.16 -1.65
C GLU A 180 0.22 20.41 -2.54
N GLU A 181 -0.14 19.20 -2.94
CA GLU A 181 0.56 18.48 -4.01
C GLU A 181 -0.28 18.42 -5.27
N VAL A 182 0.43 18.42 -6.38
CA VAL A 182 -0.09 18.13 -7.71
C VAL A 182 0.54 16.84 -8.22
N LEU A 183 -0.16 16.19 -9.14
CA LEU A 183 0.41 15.11 -9.93
C LEU A 183 0.94 15.68 -11.24
N VAL A 184 2.08 15.20 -11.71
CA VAL A 184 2.67 15.57 -12.99
C VAL A 184 2.82 14.31 -13.83
N SER A 185 2.37 14.35 -15.08
CA SER A 185 2.50 13.25 -16.03
C SER A 185 3.16 13.70 -17.34
N THR A 186 3.87 12.77 -17.98
CA THR A 186 4.53 12.98 -19.27
C THR A 186 4.20 11.84 -20.23
N ALA A 187 4.00 12.14 -21.51
CA ALA A 187 3.56 11.16 -22.51
C ALA A 187 4.29 11.30 -23.85
N ASP A 188 4.02 10.36 -24.75
CA ASP A 188 4.57 10.32 -26.12
C ASP A 188 4.10 11.48 -27.01
N ASP A 189 3.04 12.17 -26.62
CA ASP A 189 2.58 13.40 -27.28
C ASP A 189 3.53 14.59 -27.08
N GLY A 190 4.58 14.41 -26.29
CA GLY A 190 5.56 15.45 -25.95
C GLY A 190 5.03 16.46 -24.92
N SER A 191 3.84 16.24 -24.36
CA SER A 191 3.24 17.13 -23.38
C SER A 191 3.57 16.72 -21.94
N VAL A 192 3.56 17.73 -21.07
CA VAL A 192 3.59 17.56 -19.62
C VAL A 192 2.28 18.14 -19.08
N LYS A 193 1.55 17.34 -18.31
CA LYS A 193 0.28 17.77 -17.70
C LYS A 193 0.40 17.77 -16.19
N VAL A 194 -0.30 18.73 -15.58
CA VAL A 194 -0.36 18.92 -14.12
C VAL A 194 -1.80 18.73 -13.69
N TRP A 195 -2.00 17.88 -12.68
CA TRP A 195 -3.31 17.49 -12.18
C TRP A 195 -3.46 17.89 -10.72
N THR A 196 -4.66 18.34 -10.37
CA THR A 196 -5.09 18.47 -8.98
C THR A 196 -6.03 17.32 -8.67
N VAL A 197 -5.92 16.77 -7.47
CA VAL A 197 -6.83 15.74 -7.00
C VAL A 197 -7.79 16.40 -6.02
N ALA A 198 -9.04 16.58 -6.46
CA ALA A 198 -10.12 17.03 -5.60
C ALA A 198 -10.58 15.84 -4.73
N ARG A 199 -10.80 16.09 -3.45
CA ARG A 199 -11.41 15.15 -2.50
C ARG A 199 -12.80 15.64 -2.13
#